data_AF-A0A437M1D9-F1
#
_entry.id   AF-A0A437M1D9-F1
#
_cell.length_a   1.000
_cell.length_b   1.000
_cell.length_c   1.000
_cell.angle_alpha   90.00
_cell.angle_beta   90.00
_cell.angle_gamma   90.00
#
_symmetry.space_group_name_H-M   'P 1'
#
loop_
_entity.id
_entity.type
_entity.pdbx_description
1 polymer ?
#
loop_
_entity_poly.entity_id
_entity_poly.type
_entity_poly.pdbx_seq_one_letter_code
_entity_poly.pdbx_strand_id
1 'polypeptide(L)'
;MNERPRILDMTPEGEFRGPPPPTRGDRVASMVLRVAMGVVGLAGLLALASLAIVALSVILPILFGAALVAGGVLWWQLRKARRNGQDVRIVMFRNR
;
A
#
# COMPACT_ATOMS: atom_id res chain seq x y z
N MET A 1 -14.36 1.69 -47.34
CA MET A 1 -15.06 0.84 -46.37
C MET A 1 -14.89 -0.59 -46.84
N ASN A 2 -14.01 -1.36 -46.21
CA ASN A 2 -13.63 -2.71 -46.65
C ASN A 2 -14.06 -3.71 -45.56
N GLU A 3 -15.37 -3.96 -45.49
CA GLU A 3 -15.91 -4.95 -44.56
C GLU A 3 -15.70 -6.34 -45.16
N ARG A 4 -14.69 -7.05 -44.63
CA ARG A 4 -14.55 -8.48 -44.92
C ARG A 4 -15.79 -9.19 -44.36
N PRO A 5 -16.44 -10.08 -45.13
CA PRO A 5 -17.59 -10.81 -44.64
C PRO A 5 -17.20 -11.60 -43.38
N ARG A 6 -17.95 -11.44 -42.29
CA ARG A 6 -17.75 -12.22 -41.07
C ARG A 6 -18.17 -13.66 -41.37
N ILE A 7 -17.19 -14.55 -41.48
CA ILE A 7 -17.42 -15.99 -41.61
C ILE A 7 -17.87 -16.49 -40.25
N LEU A 8 -19.11 -16.96 -40.17
CA LEU A 8 -19.71 -17.48 -38.96
C LEU A 8 -19.34 -18.97 -38.84
N ASP A 9 -18.55 -19.33 -37.82
CA ASP A 9 -18.13 -20.71 -37.59
C ASP A 9 -19.30 -21.51 -37.00
N MET A 10 -20.11 -22.05 -37.92
CA MET A 10 -21.27 -22.89 -37.66
C MET A 10 -20.96 -24.33 -38.07
N THR A 11 -21.61 -25.28 -37.40
CA THR A 11 -21.70 -26.64 -37.91
C THR A 11 -22.57 -26.66 -39.18
N PRO A 12 -22.47 -27.71 -40.03
CA PRO A 12 -23.33 -27.85 -41.21
C PRO A 12 -24.84 -27.80 -40.91
N GLU A 13 -25.22 -28.07 -39.67
CA GLU A 13 -26.59 -28.06 -39.13
C GLU A 13 -27.02 -26.66 -38.63
N GLY A 14 -26.15 -25.65 -38.71
CA GLY A 14 -26.43 -24.27 -38.31
C GLY A 14 -26.22 -23.97 -36.83
N GLU A 15 -25.62 -24.88 -36.06
CA GLU A 15 -25.28 -24.64 -34.66
C GLU A 15 -23.94 -23.91 -34.53
N PHE A 16 -23.82 -22.97 -33.59
CA PHE A 16 -22.55 -22.33 -33.30
C PHE A 16 -21.57 -23.33 -32.66
N ARG A 17 -20.33 -23.38 -33.14
CA ARG A 17 -19.29 -24.17 -32.46
C ARG A 17 -18.99 -23.57 -31.10
N GLY A 18 -19.34 -24.29 -30.03
CA GLY A 18 -18.97 -23.96 -28.66
C GLY A 18 -17.52 -24.33 -28.34
N PRO A 19 -16.91 -23.71 -27.32
CA PRO A 19 -15.60 -24.12 -26.84
C PRO A 19 -15.64 -25.59 -26.37
N PRO A 20 -14.55 -26.36 -26.57
CA PRO A 20 -14.49 -27.74 -26.11
C PRO A 20 -14.67 -27.81 -24.59
N PRO A 21 -15.25 -28.91 -24.05
CA PRO A 21 -15.44 -29.07 -22.62
C PRO A 21 -14.08 -29.05 -21.90
N PRO A 22 -13.99 -28.39 -20.73
CA PRO A 22 -12.74 -28.26 -20.01
C PRO A 22 -12.19 -29.63 -19.62
N THR A 23 -10.92 -29.86 -19.97
CA THR A 23 -10.22 -31.11 -19.66
C THR A 23 -9.78 -31.14 -18.20
N ARG A 24 -9.38 -32.32 -17.70
CA ARG A 24 -8.77 -32.42 -16.36
C ARG A 24 -7.47 -31.61 -16.27
N GLY A 25 -6.72 -31.50 -17.38
CA GLY A 25 -5.51 -30.67 -17.46
C GLY A 25 -5.80 -29.20 -17.21
N ASP A 26 -6.90 -28.67 -17.77
CA ASP A 26 -7.30 -27.27 -17.60
C ASP A 26 -7.66 -26.95 -16.14
N ARG A 27 -8.23 -27.92 -15.41
CA ARG A 27 -8.53 -27.77 -13.98
C ARG A 27 -7.26 -27.72 -13.13
N VAL A 28 -6.27 -28.55 -13.45
CA VAL A 28 -4.97 -28.54 -12.75
C VAL A 28 -4.23 -27.24 -13.06
N ALA A 29 -4.17 -26.84 -14.33
CA ALA A 29 -3.52 -25.61 -14.75
C ALA A 29 -4.14 -24.37 -14.07
N SER A 30 -5.47 -24.28 -14.02
CA SER A 30 -6.15 -23.17 -13.34
C SER A 30 -5.94 -23.19 -11.82
N MET A 31 -5.86 -24.37 -11.19
CA MET A 31 -5.53 -24.48 -9.77
C MET A 31 -4.10 -24.02 -9.48
N VAL A 32 -3.13 -24.46 -10.28
CA VAL A 32 -1.71 -24.03 -10.15
C VAL A 32 -1.59 -22.52 -10.34
N LEU A 33 -2.25 -21.96 -11.36
CA LEU A 33 -2.25 -20.52 -11.60
C LEU A 33 -2.79 -19.73 -10.40
N ARG A 34 -3.90 -20.20 -9.79
CA ARG A 34 -4.47 -19.56 -8.60
C ARG A 34 -3.51 -19.60 -7.41
N VAL A 35 -2.87 -20.75 -7.16
CA VAL A 35 -1.89 -20.87 -6.09
C VAL A 35 -0.69 -19.98 -6.35
N ALA A 36 -0.16 -19.97 -7.58
CA ALA A 36 0.95 -19.12 -7.98
C ALA A 36 0.64 -17.63 -7.76
N MET A 37 -0.56 -17.17 -8.15
CA MET A 37 -0.99 -15.79 -7.88
C MET A 37 -1.05 -15.48 -6.38
N GLY A 38 -1.55 -16.43 -5.56
CA GLY A 38 -1.54 -16.28 -4.11
C GLY A 38 -0.13 -16.14 -3.53
N VAL A 39 0.81 -16.97 -4.00
CA VAL A 39 2.22 -16.93 -3.59
C VAL A 39 2.88 -15.60 -3.99
N VAL A 40 2.67 -15.15 -5.23
CA VAL A 40 3.21 -13.87 -5.72
C VAL A 40 2.64 -12.70 -4.92
N GLY A 41 1.33 -12.70 -4.65
CA GLY A 41 0.69 -11.69 -3.81
C GLY A 41 1.28 -11.64 -2.39
N LEU A 42 1.43 -12.80 -1.76
CA LEU A 42 2.02 -12.90 -0.42
C LEU A 42 3.49 -12.42 -0.41
N ALA A 43 4.29 -12.84 -1.39
CA ALA A 43 5.67 -12.40 -1.53
C ALA A 43 5.76 -10.87 -1.73
N GLY A 44 4.87 -10.30 -2.53
CA GLY A 44 4.75 -8.85 -2.71
C GLY A 44 4.43 -8.12 -1.42
N LEU A 45 3.47 -8.61 -0.64
CA LEU A 45 3.12 -8.04 0.67
C LEU A 45 4.28 -8.12 1.66
N LEU A 46 4.98 -9.26 1.71
CA LEU A 46 6.15 -9.42 2.57
C LEU A 46 7.29 -8.48 2.17
N ALA A 47 7.50 -8.27 0.87
CA ALA A 47 8.48 -7.31 0.37
C ALA A 47 8.13 -5.88 0.80
N LEU A 48 6.86 -5.47 0.68
CA LEU A 48 6.39 -4.17 1.14
C LEU A 48 6.51 -4.02 2.66
N ALA A 49 6.17 -5.07 3.43
CA ALA A 49 6.33 -5.08 4.87
C ALA A 49 7.80 -4.93 5.29
N SER A 50 8.70 -5.64 4.61
CA SER A 50 10.15 -5.51 4.82
C SER A 50 10.62 -4.08 4.56
N LEU A 51 10.17 -3.47 3.46
CA LEU A 51 10.51 -2.09 3.14
C LEU A 51 9.97 -1.10 4.19
N ALA A 52 8.73 -1.32 4.64
CA ALA A 52 8.12 -0.50 5.70
C ALA A 52 8.90 -0.60 7.02
N ILE A 53 9.36 -1.79 7.41
CA ILE A 53 10.18 -1.99 8.60
C ILE A 53 11.49 -1.22 8.50
N VAL A 54 12.16 -1.27 7.35
CA VAL A 54 13.40 -0.50 7.11
C VAL A 54 13.13 1.01 7.15
N ALA A 55 12.04 1.48 6.54
CA ALA A 55 11.67 2.88 6.61
C ALA A 55 11.40 3.32 8.06
N LEU A 56 10.64 2.53 8.81
CA LEU A 56 10.33 2.80 10.22
C LEU A 56 11.57 2.77 11.10
N SER A 57 12.51 1.86 10.87
CA SER A 57 13.74 1.77 11.66
C SER A 57 14.63 3.01 11.51
N VAL A 58 14.53 3.71 10.37
CA VAL A 58 15.22 5.00 10.14
C VAL A 58 14.40 6.18 10.65
N ILE A 59 13.09 6.19 10.42
CA ILE A 59 12.21 7.32 10.79
C ILE A 59 12.06 7.43 12.31
N LEU A 60 11.86 6.31 13.01
CA LEU A 60 11.65 6.32 14.47
C LEU A 60 12.79 7.03 15.23
N PRO A 61 14.08 6.68 15.07
CA PRO A 61 15.14 7.31 15.84
C PRO A 61 15.26 8.81 15.55
N ILE A 62 14.99 9.23 14.32
CA ILE A 62 14.96 10.66 13.95
C ILE A 62 13.83 11.37 14.69
N LEU A 63 12.63 10.80 14.70
CA LEU A 63 11.49 11.35 15.44
C LEU A 63 11.75 11.40 16.95
N PHE A 64 12.33 10.34 17.51
CA PHE A 64 12.72 10.30 18.92
C PHE A 64 13.75 11.38 19.24
N GLY A 65 14.78 11.54 18.41
CA GLY A 65 15.77 12.60 18.56
C GLY A 65 15.15 14.00 18.51
N ALA A 66 14.27 14.25 17.53
CA ALA A 66 13.56 15.52 17.40
C ALA A 66 12.67 15.80 18.61
N ALA A 67 11.93 14.79 19.10
CA ALA A 67 11.08 14.90 20.28
C ALA A 67 11.90 15.19 21.55
N LEU A 68 13.05 14.53 21.72
CA LEU A 68 13.96 14.78 22.85
C LEU A 68 14.53 16.19 22.82
N VAL A 69 14.99 16.66 21.65
CA VAL A 69 15.52 18.02 21.50
C VAL A 69 14.43 19.06 21.74
N ALA A 70 13.28 18.92 21.10
CA ALA A 70 12.15 19.83 21.28
C ALA A 70 11.70 19.88 22.75
N GLY A 71 11.55 18.73 23.39
CA GLY A 71 11.20 18.62 24.80
C GLY A 71 12.26 19.23 25.72
N GLY A 72 13.54 18.98 25.45
CA GLY A 72 14.66 19.56 26.20
C GLY A 72 14.72 21.09 26.09
N VAL A 73 14.52 21.63 24.89
CA VAL A 73 14.45 23.08 24.65
C VAL A 73 13.25 23.69 25.38
N LEU A 74 12.07 23.06 25.28
CA LEU A 74 10.87 23.54 25.97
C LEU A 74 11.07 23.54 27.48
N TRP A 75 11.64 22.47 28.04
CA TRP A 75 11.93 22.35 29.46
C TRP A 75 12.93 23.42 29.93
N TRP A 76 13.98 23.67 29.15
CA TRP A 76 14.95 24.72 29.45
C TRP A 76 14.32 26.10 29.46
N GLN A 77 13.49 26.41 28.45
CA GLN A 77 12.78 27.69 28.38
C GLN A 77 11.82 27.87 29.55
N LEU A 78 11.05 26.85 29.92
CA LEU A 78 10.17 26.88 31.08
C LEU A 78 10.95 27.09 32.38
N ARG A 79 12.09 26.41 32.54
CA ARG A 79 12.95 26.57 33.71
C ARG A 79 13.55 27.97 33.79
N LYS A 80 13.95 28.54 32.64
CA LYS A 80 14.46 29.91 32.55
C LYS A 80 13.37 30.95 32.87
N ALA A 81 12.16 30.79 32.33
CA ALA A 81 11.02 31.67 32.60
C ALA A 81 10.66 31.69 34.10
N ARG A 82 10.63 30.52 34.74
CA ARG A 82 10.40 30.40 36.20
C ARG A 82 11.45 31.11 37.04
N ARG A 83 12.73 31.04 36.66
CA ARG A 83 13.83 31.76 37.35
C ARG A 83 13.75 33.27 37.18
N ASN A 84 13.21 33.73 36.06
CA ASN A 84 13.05 35.15 35.75
C ASN A 84 11.71 35.72 36.25
N GLY A 85 10.92 34.96 37.01
CA GLY A 85 9.60 35.40 37.51
C GLY A 85 8.58 35.71 36.40
N GLN A 86 8.83 35.27 35.16
CA GLN A 86 7.93 35.52 34.04
C GLN A 86 6.81 34.48 34.07
N ASP A 87 5.58 34.98 34.17
CA ASP A 87 4.37 34.17 34.05
C ASP A 87 4.26 33.68 32.60
N VAL A 88 4.24 32.36 32.40
CA VAL A 88 4.24 31.74 31.07
C VAL A 88 2.85 31.90 30.48
N ARG A 89 2.58 33.07 29.87
CA ARG A 89 1.30 33.38 29.25
C ARG A 89 1.25 32.74 27.86
N ILE A 90 0.49 31.66 27.74
CA ILE A 90 0.22 31.01 26.45
C ILE A 90 -0.68 31.95 25.64
N VAL A 91 -0.11 32.63 24.64
CA VAL A 91 -0.87 33.49 23.72
C VAL A 91 -1.44 32.63 22.60
N MET A 92 -2.75 32.36 22.65
CA MET A 92 -3.47 31.73 21.53
C MET A 92 -3.63 32.76 20.40
N PHE A 93 -2.92 32.55 19.30
CA PHE A 93 -3.21 33.26 18.05
C PHE A 93 -4.52 32.71 17.47
N ARG A 94 -5.64 33.38 17.75
CA ARG A 94 -6.92 33.12 17.06
C ARG A 94 -6.90 33.88 15.73
N ASN A 95 -6.55 33.19 14.66
CA ASN A 95 -6.67 33.74 13.31
C ASN A 95 -8.16 33.80 12.94
N ARG A 96 -8.64 34.98 12.52
CA ARG A 96 -10.01 35.19 12.02
C ARG A 96 -10.12 34.84 10.55
#